data_AF-A0A9Q3SZK4-F1
#
_entry.id   AF-A0A9Q3SZK4-F1
#
_cell.length_a   1.000
_cell.length_b   1.000
_cell.length_c   1.000
_cell.angle_alpha   90.00
_cell.angle_beta   90.00
_cell.angle_gamma   90.00
#
_symmetry.space_group_name_H-M   'P 1'
#
loop_
_entity.id
_entity.type
_entity.pdbx_description
1 polymer ?
#
loop_
_entity_poly.entity_id
_entity_poly.type
_entity_poly.pdbx_seq_one_letter_code
_entity_poly.pdbx_strand_id
1 'polypeptide(L)'
;MNKNNPIGMIDSGVGGLTVIKEAQKQLPNEQFIFIGDTARMPYGPRTKDEVIAYTFQMANYLITEKQIKMLVIACNTATACALTVLQKKLTIPVIGVIQPGAQAAQLATKNKTIGIIATDGTVNSKAYELQIHQYGADTKVLSQGEPDFVQLVEANKYQDHATRDIVMNHLAPFKAAGIDTLILGCTHFPLLEPFIREAVGQQITLIDSGRETIYAIKQCLNKLALNSDIEHNHDEDIYYTTSDSDDETFKVIATNWLARIHELDVRHLKIVDNGTLQHLEEISMPRLILASNNQHKIIEIEAILNDIGINLTVTPLNSLGDSVPEIIEDGTTFEENATKKAMTIAKIAPNDYILADDSGLSIDALNGEPGVYSARYAGDHDDEANNDKVLNKLEGITSREAQFTSVLVLVGPNKPKLVATGTVRGLITDQRYGDNGFGYDPLFLVPQFDKTFAQLTANEKNEVSHRGLALQELSKHLPEWLKGGV
;
A
#
# COMPACT_ATOMS: atom_id res chain seq x y z
N MET A 1 -19.24 -9.36 14.00
CA MET A 1 -17.84 -8.97 13.78
C MET A 1 -17.11 -10.20 13.28
N ASN A 2 -16.42 -10.11 12.15
CA ASN A 2 -15.66 -11.24 11.61
C ASN A 2 -14.35 -11.39 12.41
N LYS A 3 -14.11 -12.58 12.96
CA LYS A 3 -12.91 -12.87 13.76
C LYS A 3 -11.62 -12.90 12.93
N ASN A 4 -11.71 -12.95 11.60
CA ASN A 4 -10.56 -12.91 10.70
C ASN A 4 -10.26 -11.52 10.17
N ASN A 5 -11.00 -10.50 10.61
CA ASN A 5 -10.65 -9.11 10.33
C ASN A 5 -9.39 -8.70 11.12
N PRO A 6 -8.61 -7.72 10.62
CA PRO A 6 -7.35 -7.32 11.24
C PRO A 6 -7.54 -6.58 12.57
N ILE A 7 -6.47 -6.56 13.38
CA ILE A 7 -6.34 -5.68 14.53
C ILE A 7 -5.71 -4.36 14.04
N GLY A 8 -6.42 -3.26 14.24
CA GLY A 8 -5.90 -1.92 13.95
C GLY A 8 -5.05 -1.41 15.10
N MET A 9 -3.86 -0.90 14.83
CA MET A 9 -2.99 -0.28 15.82
C MET A 9 -2.61 1.13 15.38
N ILE A 10 -2.78 2.10 16.27
CA ILE A 10 -2.52 3.51 15.97
C ILE A 10 -1.48 4.10 16.93
N ASP A 11 -0.56 4.87 16.40
CA ASP A 11 0.47 5.60 17.14
C ASP A 11 0.66 7.01 16.56
N SER A 12 1.26 7.90 17.34
CA SER A 12 1.59 9.25 16.86
C SER A 12 2.74 9.25 15.86
N GLY A 13 3.53 8.19 15.77
CA GLY A 13 4.67 8.11 14.85
C GLY A 13 5.22 6.68 14.76
N VAL A 14 6.54 6.54 14.87
CA VAL A 14 7.24 5.24 14.74
C VAL A 14 7.26 4.41 16.02
N GLY A 15 7.11 5.04 17.19
CA GLY A 15 7.25 4.38 18.49
C GLY A 15 6.43 3.10 18.62
N GLY A 16 5.17 3.11 18.15
CA GLY A 16 4.25 1.98 18.23
C GLY A 16 4.71 0.70 17.53
N LEU A 17 5.74 0.76 16.67
CA LEU A 17 6.34 -0.41 16.05
C LEU A 17 6.98 -1.36 17.07
N THR A 18 7.39 -0.87 18.24
CA THR A 18 7.86 -1.73 19.34
C THR A 18 6.74 -2.64 19.87
N VAL A 19 5.51 -2.12 19.92
CA VAL A 19 4.31 -2.87 20.30
C VAL A 19 3.95 -3.89 19.22
N ILE A 20 4.00 -3.51 17.93
CA ILE A 20 3.78 -4.42 16.80
C ILE A 20 4.76 -5.60 16.84
N LYS A 21 6.06 -5.33 17.04
CA LYS A 21 7.09 -6.37 17.08
C LYS A 21 6.80 -7.44 18.13
N GLU A 22 6.35 -7.03 19.31
CA GLU A 22 5.98 -7.97 20.37
C GLU A 22 4.63 -8.64 20.12
N ALA A 23 3.69 -7.94 19.47
CA ALA A 23 2.41 -8.50 19.07
C ALA A 23 2.59 -9.66 18.07
N GLN A 24 3.38 -9.46 17.01
CA GLN A 24 3.63 -10.45 15.95
C GLN A 24 4.17 -11.78 16.52
N LYS A 25 5.11 -11.71 17.47
CA LYS A 25 5.67 -12.92 18.12
C LYS A 25 4.63 -13.69 18.94
N GLN A 26 3.66 -12.98 19.50
CA GLN A 26 2.77 -13.50 20.53
C GLN A 26 1.36 -13.81 20.02
N LEU A 27 0.99 -13.25 18.88
CA LEU A 27 -0.30 -13.35 18.21
C LEU A 27 -0.06 -13.72 16.72
N PRO A 28 0.54 -14.89 16.44
CA PRO A 28 1.05 -15.22 15.10
C PRO A 28 -0.04 -15.37 14.02
N ASN A 29 -1.29 -15.56 14.42
CA ASN A 29 -2.42 -15.74 13.50
C ASN A 29 -3.19 -14.42 13.27
N GLU A 30 -2.80 -13.34 13.94
CA GLU A 30 -3.50 -12.06 13.88
C GLU A 30 -2.86 -11.15 12.84
N GLN A 31 -3.64 -10.68 11.87
CA GLN A 31 -3.20 -9.63 10.97
C GLN A 31 -3.22 -8.27 11.68
N PHE A 32 -2.16 -7.49 11.48
CA PHE A 32 -2.06 -6.11 11.98
C PHE A 32 -2.15 -5.09 10.85
N ILE A 33 -2.89 -4.01 11.11
CA ILE A 33 -2.84 -2.80 10.29
C ILE A 33 -2.38 -1.65 11.20
N PHE A 34 -1.22 -1.08 10.90
CA PHE A 34 -0.61 -0.01 11.69
C PHE A 34 -0.76 1.35 11.02
N ILE A 35 -1.08 2.39 11.78
CA ILE A 35 -0.98 3.80 11.34
C ILE A 35 -0.07 4.57 12.29
N GLY A 36 0.99 5.16 11.77
CA GLY A 36 1.82 6.15 12.45
C GLY A 36 1.54 7.55 11.93
N ASP A 37 1.02 8.44 12.78
CA ASP A 37 0.69 9.83 12.40
C ASP A 37 1.90 10.80 12.38
N THR A 38 2.95 10.41 11.67
CA THR A 38 4.25 11.11 11.62
C THR A 38 4.16 12.56 11.17
N ALA A 39 3.22 12.94 10.29
CA ALA A 39 3.06 14.33 9.87
C ALA A 39 2.65 15.27 11.01
N ARG A 40 2.13 14.72 12.12
CA ARG A 40 1.67 15.48 13.28
C ARG A 40 2.34 15.03 14.58
N MET A 41 3.41 14.26 14.53
CA MET A 41 4.23 13.99 15.71
C MET A 41 5.03 15.24 16.14
N PRO A 42 5.46 15.34 17.41
CA PRO A 42 5.08 14.52 18.55
C PRO A 42 3.71 14.95 19.13
N TYR A 43 2.98 14.02 19.74
CA TYR A 43 1.72 14.33 20.43
C TYR A 43 1.91 14.87 21.85
N GLY A 44 3.05 14.60 22.50
CA GLY A 44 3.34 14.99 23.89
C GLY A 44 3.04 16.46 24.24
N PRO A 45 3.46 17.44 23.42
CA PRO A 45 3.23 18.87 23.70
C PRO A 45 1.88 19.40 23.17
N ARG A 46 1.05 18.58 22.52
CA ARG A 46 -0.21 19.02 21.91
C ARG A 46 -1.34 19.11 22.92
N THR A 47 -2.39 19.85 22.56
CA THR A 47 -3.60 19.92 23.40
C THR A 47 -4.37 18.61 23.38
N LYS A 48 -5.13 18.35 24.45
CA LYS A 48 -5.96 17.15 24.55
C LYS A 48 -6.96 17.02 23.40
N ASP A 49 -7.56 18.12 22.98
CA ASP A 49 -8.58 18.12 21.92
C ASP A 49 -7.98 17.81 20.54
N GLU A 50 -6.79 18.34 20.23
CA GLU A 50 -6.04 17.96 19.02
C GLU A 50 -5.72 16.47 19.01
N VAL A 51 -5.17 15.94 20.11
CA VAL A 51 -4.82 14.52 20.22
C VAL A 51 -6.06 13.63 20.07
N ILE A 52 -7.20 14.00 20.67
CA ILE A 52 -8.46 13.28 20.50
C ILE A 52 -8.89 13.31 19.03
N ALA A 53 -8.85 14.46 18.37
CA ALA A 53 -9.24 14.61 16.98
C ALA A 53 -8.38 13.73 16.06
N TYR A 54 -7.06 13.79 16.16
CA TYR A 54 -6.16 13.02 15.31
C TYR A 54 -6.30 11.51 15.55
N THR A 55 -6.42 11.10 16.81
CA THR A 55 -6.66 9.69 17.18
C THR A 55 -7.97 9.18 16.59
N PHE A 56 -9.02 10.01 16.59
CA PHE A 56 -10.32 9.66 16.02
C PHE A 56 -10.26 9.53 14.49
N GLN A 57 -9.47 10.37 13.80
CA GLN A 57 -9.29 10.26 12.35
C GLN A 57 -8.63 8.94 11.94
N MET A 58 -7.56 8.52 12.64
CA MET A 58 -6.92 7.22 12.41
C MET A 58 -7.87 6.06 12.70
N ALA A 59 -8.59 6.12 13.83
CA ALA A 59 -9.58 5.10 14.18
C ALA A 59 -10.70 5.00 13.14
N ASN A 60 -11.21 6.14 12.67
CA ASN A 60 -12.27 6.17 11.67
C ASN A 60 -11.83 5.51 10.37
N TYR A 61 -10.66 5.88 9.83
CA TYR A 61 -10.11 5.27 8.62
C TYR A 61 -9.95 3.74 8.76
N LEU A 62 -9.39 3.25 9.87
CA LEU A 62 -9.22 1.81 10.07
C LEU A 62 -10.57 1.06 10.14
N ILE A 63 -11.59 1.70 10.70
CA ILE A 63 -12.92 1.09 10.84
C ILE A 63 -13.66 1.11 9.50
N THR A 64 -13.66 2.24 8.78
CA THR A 64 -14.44 2.39 7.54
C THR A 64 -13.75 1.70 6.37
N GLU A 65 -12.45 1.90 6.19
CA GLU A 65 -11.73 1.44 5.00
C GLU A 65 -11.11 0.04 5.18
N LYS A 66 -10.80 -0.35 6.43
CA LYS A 66 -10.07 -1.60 6.72
C LYS A 66 -10.83 -2.60 7.58
N GLN A 67 -12.03 -2.23 8.07
CA GLN A 67 -12.94 -3.11 8.80
C GLN A 67 -12.31 -3.85 9.99
N ILE A 68 -11.45 -3.18 10.76
CA ILE A 68 -10.76 -3.81 11.91
C ILE A 68 -11.73 -4.41 12.94
N LYS A 69 -11.34 -5.53 13.58
CA LYS A 69 -12.13 -6.14 14.68
C LYS A 69 -11.82 -5.56 16.05
N MET A 70 -10.67 -4.93 16.22
CA MET A 70 -10.19 -4.37 17.47
C MET A 70 -9.28 -3.19 17.18
N LEU A 71 -9.37 -2.14 17.98
CA LEU A 71 -8.47 -1.00 17.92
C LEU A 71 -7.53 -1.01 19.13
N VAL A 72 -6.23 -0.86 18.87
CA VAL A 72 -5.19 -0.68 19.88
C VAL A 72 -4.57 0.70 19.73
N ILE A 73 -4.65 1.51 20.79
CA ILE A 73 -3.97 2.80 20.86
C ILE A 73 -2.59 2.57 21.46
N ALA A 74 -1.57 2.39 20.61
CA ALA A 74 -0.20 2.10 21.04
C ALA A 74 0.47 3.31 21.69
N CYS A 75 0.12 4.53 21.26
CA CYS A 75 0.69 5.75 21.83
C CYS A 75 0.16 6.01 23.25
N ASN A 76 1.08 6.22 24.20
CA ASN A 76 0.74 6.53 25.59
C ASN A 76 0.00 7.87 25.71
N THR A 77 0.49 8.92 25.02
CA THR A 77 -0.16 10.23 25.00
C THR A 77 -1.58 10.13 24.42
N ALA A 78 -1.75 9.43 23.29
CA ALA A 78 -3.06 9.21 22.68
C ALA A 78 -3.99 8.41 23.60
N THR A 79 -3.46 7.39 24.28
CA THR A 79 -4.23 6.62 25.28
C THR A 79 -4.72 7.52 26.41
N ALA A 80 -3.84 8.35 26.99
CA ALA A 80 -4.17 9.27 28.07
C ALA A 80 -5.26 10.28 27.69
N CYS A 81 -5.23 10.77 26.44
CA CYS A 81 -6.17 11.78 25.97
C CYS A 81 -7.50 11.18 25.48
N ALA A 82 -7.46 10.07 24.74
CA ALA A 82 -8.53 9.68 23.83
C ALA A 82 -9.20 8.33 24.14
N LEU A 83 -8.56 7.42 24.93
CA LEU A 83 -9.07 6.06 25.15
C LEU A 83 -10.54 6.04 25.61
N THR A 84 -10.87 6.77 26.67
CA THR A 84 -12.23 6.82 27.23
C THR A 84 -13.25 7.40 26.23
N VAL A 85 -12.83 8.34 25.38
CA VAL A 85 -13.70 8.93 24.36
C VAL A 85 -13.99 7.91 23.26
N LEU A 86 -12.97 7.21 22.78
CA LEU A 86 -13.12 6.19 21.74
C LEU A 86 -13.92 4.98 22.25
N GLN A 87 -13.66 4.49 23.46
CA GLN A 87 -14.42 3.39 24.06
C GLN A 87 -15.93 3.69 24.20
N LYS A 88 -16.32 4.96 24.34
CA LYS A 88 -17.73 5.38 24.38
C LYS A 88 -18.37 5.52 23.00
N LYS A 89 -17.58 5.86 21.98
CA LYS A 89 -18.07 6.15 20.63
C LYS A 89 -18.05 4.93 19.71
N LEU A 90 -17.10 4.02 19.90
CA LEU A 90 -16.86 2.89 19.02
C LEU A 90 -17.52 1.63 19.59
N THR A 91 -18.02 0.78 18.68
CA THR A 91 -18.66 -0.49 19.03
C THR A 91 -17.67 -1.65 19.12
N ILE A 92 -16.49 -1.50 18.52
CA ILE A 92 -15.41 -2.49 18.59
C ILE A 92 -14.61 -2.33 19.90
N PRO A 93 -13.93 -3.39 20.39
CA PRO A 93 -13.04 -3.26 21.54
C PRO A 93 -11.91 -2.27 21.25
N VAL A 94 -11.71 -1.33 22.19
CA VAL A 94 -10.60 -0.37 22.15
C VAL A 94 -9.71 -0.57 23.37
N ILE A 95 -8.44 -0.90 23.13
CA ILE A 95 -7.43 -1.14 24.16
C ILE A 95 -6.38 -0.03 24.08
N GLY A 96 -5.96 0.49 25.22
CA GLY A 96 -4.83 1.42 25.32
C GLY A 96 -3.72 0.87 26.20
N VAL A 97 -2.54 1.47 26.10
CA VAL A 97 -1.32 0.94 26.71
C VAL A 97 -1.11 1.25 28.20
N ILE A 98 -1.88 2.19 28.76
CA ILE A 98 -1.67 2.68 30.14
C ILE A 98 -2.18 1.67 31.19
N GLN A 99 -3.41 1.18 31.05
CA GLN A 99 -3.99 0.25 32.03
C GLN A 99 -3.17 -1.04 32.18
N PRO A 100 -2.74 -1.72 31.08
CA PRO A 100 -1.91 -2.92 31.20
C PRO A 100 -0.59 -2.66 31.95
N GLY A 101 0.12 -1.57 31.62
CA GLY A 101 1.35 -1.20 32.30
C GLY A 101 1.14 -0.85 33.78
N ALA A 102 0.08 -0.10 34.10
CA ALA A 102 -0.28 0.22 35.48
C ALA A 102 -0.59 -1.03 36.32
N GLN A 103 -1.37 -1.97 35.76
CA GLN A 103 -1.71 -3.22 36.41
C GLN A 103 -0.46 -4.08 36.66
N ALA A 104 0.41 -4.23 35.65
CA ALA A 104 1.65 -4.99 35.77
C ALA A 104 2.59 -4.39 36.82
N ALA A 105 2.73 -3.06 36.86
CA ALA A 105 3.55 -2.39 37.86
C ALA A 105 3.02 -2.57 39.29
N GLN A 106 1.70 -2.50 39.48
CA GLN A 106 1.09 -2.74 40.79
C GLN A 106 1.29 -4.20 41.26
N LEU A 107 1.28 -5.17 40.34
CA LEU A 107 1.56 -6.57 40.66
C LEU A 107 3.04 -6.83 40.96
N ALA A 108 3.94 -6.06 40.34
CA ALA A 108 5.39 -6.23 40.47
C ALA A 108 5.97 -5.56 41.72
N THR A 109 5.43 -4.39 42.13
CA THR A 109 5.97 -3.63 43.26
C THR A 109 5.82 -4.37 44.58
N LYS A 110 6.85 -4.30 45.42
CA LYS A 110 6.91 -4.87 46.76
C LYS A 110 6.84 -3.79 47.84
N ASN A 111 7.46 -2.63 47.58
CA ASN A 111 7.52 -1.50 48.49
C ASN A 111 6.45 -0.41 48.21
N LYS A 112 5.57 -0.65 47.23
CA LYS A 112 4.50 0.25 46.80
C LYS A 112 5.00 1.64 46.36
N THR A 113 6.22 1.71 45.84
CA THR A 113 6.82 2.93 45.31
C THR A 113 7.19 2.73 43.85
N ILE A 114 6.37 3.30 42.96
CA ILE A 114 6.46 3.10 41.50
C ILE A 114 6.94 4.40 40.85
N GLY A 115 7.93 4.27 39.97
CA GLY A 115 8.33 5.33 39.05
C GLY A 115 7.61 5.23 37.70
N ILE A 116 7.36 6.35 37.06
CA ILE A 116 6.86 6.43 35.69
C ILE A 116 7.71 7.45 34.94
N ILE A 117 8.25 7.03 33.80
CA ILE A 117 8.78 7.95 32.79
C ILE A 117 7.86 7.95 31.59
N ALA A 118 7.46 9.12 31.10
CA ALA A 118 6.59 9.25 29.93
C ALA A 118 6.78 10.60 29.23
N THR A 119 5.98 10.90 28.20
CA THR A 119 5.90 12.26 27.64
C THR A 119 5.26 13.22 28.64
N ASP A 120 5.52 14.52 28.52
CA ASP A 120 4.87 15.54 29.35
C ASP A 120 3.35 15.46 29.29
N GLY A 121 2.77 15.26 28.10
CA GLY A 121 1.33 15.07 27.94
C GLY A 121 0.79 13.87 28.72
N THR A 122 1.54 12.76 28.78
CA THR A 122 1.15 11.58 29.56
C THR A 122 1.26 11.85 31.06
N VAL A 123 2.37 12.46 31.52
CA VAL A 123 2.57 12.78 32.94
C VAL A 123 1.52 13.78 33.45
N ASN A 124 1.30 14.86 32.70
CA ASN A 124 0.36 15.92 33.06
C ASN A 124 -1.09 15.42 33.09
N SER A 125 -1.43 14.38 32.32
CA SER A 125 -2.76 13.77 32.35
C SER A 125 -3.05 12.99 33.65
N LYS A 126 -2.01 12.62 34.40
CA LYS A 126 -2.08 11.72 35.57
C LYS A 126 -2.73 10.36 35.28
N ALA A 127 -2.81 9.94 34.01
CA ALA A 127 -3.52 8.73 33.62
C ALA A 127 -2.95 7.48 34.30
N TYR A 128 -1.62 7.33 34.37
CA TYR A 128 -1.00 6.22 35.10
C TYR A 128 -1.27 6.27 36.61
N GLU A 129 -1.13 7.43 37.26
CA GLU A 129 -1.42 7.60 38.70
C GLU A 129 -2.85 7.16 39.02
N LEU A 130 -3.82 7.65 38.26
CA LEU A 130 -5.23 7.29 38.42
C LEU A 130 -5.48 5.79 38.22
N GLN A 131 -4.81 5.14 37.27
CA GLN A 131 -4.95 3.71 37.02
C GLN A 131 -4.28 2.87 38.13
N ILE A 132 -3.09 3.24 38.58
CA ILE A 132 -2.38 2.57 39.68
C ILE A 132 -3.22 2.65 40.97
N HIS A 133 -3.75 3.82 41.28
CA HIS A 133 -4.55 4.03 42.50
C HIS A 133 -5.91 3.30 42.50
N GLN A 134 -6.41 2.87 41.33
CA GLN A 134 -7.56 1.96 41.27
C GLN A 134 -7.24 0.56 41.81
N TYR A 135 -5.97 0.14 41.72
CA TYR A 135 -5.51 -1.16 42.22
C TYR A 135 -4.85 -1.07 43.60
N GLY A 136 -4.27 0.07 43.97
CA GLY A 136 -3.66 0.31 45.27
C GLY A 136 -3.63 1.80 45.63
N ALA A 137 -4.58 2.24 46.47
CA ALA A 137 -4.72 3.65 46.83
C ALA A 137 -3.56 4.21 47.68
N ASP A 138 -2.76 3.35 48.33
CA ASP A 138 -1.61 3.73 49.14
C ASP A 138 -0.27 3.70 48.38
N THR A 139 -0.30 3.40 47.08
CA THR A 139 0.92 3.37 46.24
C THR A 139 1.47 4.78 46.03
N LYS A 140 2.74 4.98 46.38
CA LYS A 140 3.50 6.20 46.09
C LYS A 140 3.94 6.17 44.63
N VAL A 141 3.62 7.22 43.89
CA VAL A 141 3.97 7.34 42.47
C VAL A 141 4.89 8.54 42.28
N LEU A 142 5.98 8.34 41.55
CA LEU A 142 6.85 9.39 41.06
C LEU A 142 6.77 9.42 39.54
N SER A 143 6.35 10.54 38.96
CA SER A 143 6.17 10.69 37.51
C SER A 143 7.13 11.74 36.97
N GLN A 144 7.83 11.44 35.87
CA GLN A 144 8.74 12.38 35.20
C GLN A 144 8.51 12.40 33.70
N GLY A 145 8.44 13.61 33.14
CA GLY A 145 8.40 13.84 31.70
C GLY A 145 9.80 13.70 31.11
N GLU A 146 9.93 12.95 30.02
CA GLU A 146 11.21 12.68 29.36
C GLU A 146 11.16 13.07 27.86
N PRO A 147 11.00 14.37 27.52
CA PRO A 147 11.01 14.82 26.13
C PRO A 147 12.35 14.52 25.43
N ASP A 148 13.47 14.64 26.15
CA ASP A 148 14.81 14.40 25.60
C ASP A 148 14.98 12.93 25.17
N PHE A 149 14.40 11.98 25.90
CA PHE A 149 14.50 10.56 25.55
C PHE A 149 13.79 10.28 24.22
N VAL A 150 12.64 10.92 23.97
CA VAL A 150 11.93 10.80 22.70
C VAL A 150 12.78 11.34 21.55
N GLN A 151 13.33 12.55 21.71
CA GLN A 151 14.18 13.17 20.69
C GLN A 151 15.43 12.35 20.37
N LEU A 152 16.07 11.75 21.38
CA LEU A 152 17.26 10.92 21.20
C LEU A 152 16.94 9.64 20.43
N VAL A 153 15.80 8.99 20.71
CA VAL A 153 15.39 7.78 20.00
C VAL A 153 15.02 8.09 18.54
N GLU A 154 14.23 9.14 18.31
CA GLU A 154 13.82 9.55 16.95
C GLU A 154 15.02 9.99 16.10
N ALA A 155 16.06 10.57 16.72
CA ALA A 155 17.32 10.89 16.05
C ALA A 155 18.26 9.69 15.84
N ASN A 156 17.82 8.45 16.13
CA ASN A 156 18.61 7.23 16.10
C ASN A 156 19.88 7.26 16.98
N LYS A 157 19.87 8.04 18.06
CA LYS A 157 21.00 8.19 19.01
C LYS A 157 20.88 7.29 20.24
N TYR A 158 19.97 6.33 20.24
CA TYR A 158 19.68 5.48 21.41
C TYR A 158 20.80 4.48 21.75
N GLN A 159 21.88 4.42 20.94
CA GLN A 159 23.09 3.65 21.21
C GLN A 159 24.30 4.53 21.55
N ASP A 160 24.18 5.86 21.45
CA ASP A 160 25.30 6.77 21.64
C ASP A 160 25.72 6.86 23.11
N HIS A 161 27.04 6.96 23.36
CA HIS A 161 27.57 7.17 24.70
C HIS A 161 27.03 8.45 25.37
N ALA A 162 26.79 9.52 24.60
CA ALA A 162 26.21 10.74 25.14
C ALA A 162 24.77 10.55 25.64
N THR A 163 24.00 9.68 24.97
CA THR A 163 22.62 9.33 25.39
C THR A 163 22.62 8.61 26.73
N ARG A 164 23.60 7.73 26.98
CA ARG A 164 23.76 7.08 28.27
C ARG A 164 23.87 8.09 29.41
N ASP A 165 24.72 9.10 29.29
CA ASP A 165 24.94 10.07 30.36
C ASP A 165 23.69 10.94 30.63
N ILE A 166 22.93 11.28 29.58
CA ILE A 166 21.64 11.97 29.71
C ILE A 166 20.65 11.10 30.50
N VAL A 167 20.50 9.82 30.13
CA VAL A 167 19.61 8.88 30.82
C VAL A 167 19.99 8.71 32.29
N MET A 168 21.30 8.56 32.59
CA MET A 168 21.80 8.44 33.95
C MET A 168 21.42 9.64 34.82
N ASN A 169 21.60 10.86 34.29
CA ASN A 169 21.29 12.10 35.00
C ASN A 169 19.79 12.25 35.25
N HIS A 170 18.98 11.98 34.22
CA HIS A 170 17.52 12.13 34.30
C HIS A 170 16.90 11.12 35.28
N LEU A 171 17.45 9.89 35.38
CA LEU A 171 16.88 8.85 36.24
C LEU A 171 17.45 8.83 37.66
N ALA A 172 18.42 9.69 37.98
CA ALA A 172 18.96 9.83 39.34
C ALA A 172 17.90 10.12 40.43
N PRO A 173 16.87 10.97 40.19
CA PRO A 173 15.80 11.21 41.16
C PRO A 173 14.99 9.96 41.52
N PHE A 174 14.77 9.05 40.57
CA PHE A 174 14.04 7.80 40.82
C PHE A 174 14.80 6.87 41.76
N LYS A 175 16.12 6.75 41.55
CA LYS A 175 16.99 5.98 42.42
C LYS A 175 17.02 6.54 43.84
N ALA A 176 17.10 7.87 43.97
CA ALA A 176 17.04 8.56 45.25
C ALA A 176 15.68 8.41 45.95
N ALA A 177 14.59 8.34 45.18
CA ALA A 177 13.24 8.14 45.70
C ALA A 177 12.96 6.70 46.18
N GLY A 178 13.86 5.75 45.89
CA GLY A 178 13.75 4.36 46.34
C GLY A 178 12.61 3.59 45.66
N ILE A 179 12.31 3.89 44.39
CA ILE A 179 11.39 3.05 43.60
C ILE A 179 11.90 1.61 43.57
N ASP A 180 11.00 0.63 43.44
CA ASP A 180 11.38 -0.76 43.12
C ASP A 180 10.88 -1.22 41.74
N THR A 181 10.04 -0.40 41.11
CA THR A 181 9.39 -0.65 39.83
C THR A 181 9.35 0.64 39.02
N LEU A 182 9.71 0.59 37.74
CA LEU A 182 9.67 1.71 36.80
C LEU A 182 8.85 1.34 35.56
N ILE A 183 7.84 2.15 35.25
CA ILE A 183 7.05 2.03 34.01
C ILE A 183 7.71 2.83 32.88
N LEU A 184 7.90 2.16 31.73
CA LEU A 184 8.28 2.77 30.46
C LEU A 184 7.02 3.27 29.74
N GLY A 185 6.51 4.43 30.18
CA GLY A 185 5.26 5.05 29.72
C GLY A 185 5.35 5.79 28.38
N CYS A 186 6.25 5.37 27.49
CA CYS A 186 6.36 5.86 26.12
C CYS A 186 6.86 4.71 25.23
N THR A 187 6.33 4.62 24.01
CA THR A 187 6.63 3.57 23.05
C THR A 187 8.09 3.56 22.56
N HIS A 188 8.81 4.68 22.73
CA HIS A 188 10.23 4.82 22.40
C HIS A 188 11.17 4.25 23.46
N PHE A 189 10.77 4.23 24.74
CA PHE A 189 11.69 3.97 25.85
C PHE A 189 12.23 2.53 25.94
N PRO A 190 11.56 1.48 25.44
CA PRO A 190 12.17 0.16 25.33
C PRO A 190 13.50 0.14 24.56
N LEU A 191 13.72 1.07 23.61
CA LEU A 191 14.98 1.18 22.89
C LEU A 191 16.13 1.74 23.74
N LEU A 192 15.80 2.44 24.82
CA LEU A 192 16.76 2.94 25.81
C LEU A 192 16.92 1.99 27.00
N GLU A 193 16.27 0.81 26.99
CA GLU A 193 16.28 -0.12 28.13
C GLU A 193 17.68 -0.41 28.68
N PRO A 194 18.73 -0.65 27.86
CA PRO A 194 20.08 -0.90 28.38
C PRO A 194 20.59 0.23 29.28
N PHE A 195 20.42 1.49 28.86
CA PHE A 195 20.86 2.65 29.63
C PHE A 195 19.94 2.95 30.81
N ILE A 196 18.63 2.76 30.65
CA ILE A 196 17.66 2.90 31.74
C ILE A 196 17.99 1.91 32.86
N ARG A 197 18.22 0.63 32.49
CA ARG A 197 18.58 -0.44 33.43
C ARG A 197 19.87 -0.11 34.18
N GLU A 198 20.87 0.42 33.47
CA GLU A 198 22.13 0.85 34.08
C GLU A 198 21.90 1.99 35.09
N ALA A 199 21.06 2.97 34.77
CA ALA A 199 20.78 4.13 35.60
C ALA A 199 20.06 3.78 36.91
N VAL A 200 18.97 3.00 36.81
CA VAL A 200 18.14 2.68 37.98
C VAL A 200 18.65 1.47 38.77
N GLY A 201 19.40 0.59 38.12
CA GLY A 201 19.99 -0.62 38.71
C GLY A 201 19.17 -1.90 38.45
N GLN A 202 19.86 -3.04 38.51
CA GLN A 202 19.32 -4.37 38.15
C GLN A 202 18.19 -4.87 39.07
N GLN A 203 18.10 -4.33 40.29
CA GLN A 203 17.08 -4.67 41.26
C GLN A 203 15.71 -4.05 40.95
N ILE A 204 15.66 -3.04 40.09
CA ILE A 204 14.42 -2.35 39.71
C ILE A 204 13.71 -3.14 38.62
N THR A 205 12.43 -3.41 38.82
CA THR A 205 11.60 -4.06 37.81
C THR A 205 11.19 -3.03 36.77
N LEU A 206 11.59 -3.23 35.50
CA LEU A 206 11.14 -2.39 34.39
C LEU A 206 9.86 -2.99 33.80
N ILE A 207 8.85 -2.16 33.58
CA ILE A 207 7.58 -2.53 32.98
C ILE A 207 7.47 -1.85 31.61
N ASP A 208 7.44 -2.66 30.55
CA ASP A 208 7.16 -2.20 29.20
C ASP A 208 5.65 -2.24 28.94
N SER A 209 5.02 -1.07 28.95
CA SER A 209 3.58 -0.93 28.73
C SER A 209 3.10 -1.49 27.38
N GLY A 210 3.94 -1.43 26.34
CA GLY A 210 3.65 -2.02 25.04
C GLY A 210 3.55 -3.54 25.11
N ARG A 211 4.52 -4.18 25.76
CA ARG A 211 4.55 -5.63 25.96
C ARG A 211 3.38 -6.13 26.81
N GLU A 212 3.06 -5.43 27.90
CA GLU A 212 1.93 -5.78 28.77
C GLU A 212 0.58 -5.65 28.05
N THR A 213 0.48 -4.74 27.07
CA THR A 213 -0.73 -4.56 26.26
C THR A 213 -1.05 -5.80 25.42
N ILE A 214 -0.04 -6.57 24.99
CA ILE A 214 -0.26 -7.81 24.23
C ILE A 214 -1.05 -8.84 25.05
N TYR A 215 -0.82 -8.89 26.36
CA TYR A 215 -1.59 -9.75 27.25
C TYR A 215 -3.05 -9.29 27.35
N ALA A 216 -3.29 -7.98 27.44
CA ALA A 216 -4.64 -7.42 27.44
C ALA A 216 -5.39 -7.69 26.11
N ILE A 217 -4.70 -7.61 24.98
CA ILE A 217 -5.24 -7.98 23.67
C ILE A 217 -5.67 -9.46 23.67
N LYS A 218 -4.78 -10.37 24.07
CA LYS A 218 -5.08 -11.81 24.16
C LYS A 218 -6.31 -12.10 25.02
N GLN A 219 -6.37 -11.50 26.22
CA GLN A 219 -7.51 -11.68 27.12
C GLN A 219 -8.81 -11.18 26.50
N CYS A 220 -8.78 -10.04 25.82
CA CYS A 220 -9.94 -9.47 25.15
C CYS A 220 -10.42 -10.36 23.99
N LEU A 221 -9.50 -10.81 23.12
CA LEU A 221 -9.81 -11.73 22.02
C LEU A 221 -10.45 -13.02 22.52
N ASN A 222 -9.85 -13.65 23.54
CA ASN A 222 -10.37 -14.89 24.12
C ASN A 222 -11.76 -14.70 24.73
N LYS A 223 -11.95 -13.61 25.50
CA LYS A 223 -13.24 -13.30 26.15
C LYS A 223 -14.36 -13.08 25.13
N LEU A 224 -14.04 -12.52 23.97
CA LEU A 224 -15.00 -12.19 22.92
C LEU A 224 -15.08 -13.26 21.81
N ALA A 225 -14.31 -14.35 21.93
CA ALA A 225 -14.16 -15.37 20.90
C ALA A 225 -13.78 -14.77 19.52
N LEU A 226 -12.85 -13.82 19.52
CA LEU A 226 -12.40 -13.07 18.33
C LEU A 226 -11.01 -13.48 17.82
N ASN A 227 -10.40 -14.55 18.35
CA ASN A 227 -9.14 -15.06 17.84
C ASN A 227 -9.28 -15.50 16.39
N SER A 228 -8.32 -15.11 15.54
CA SER A 228 -8.22 -15.60 14.17
C SER A 228 -7.99 -17.11 14.15
N ASP A 229 -8.65 -17.82 13.23
CA ASP A 229 -8.42 -19.24 12.95
C ASP A 229 -7.63 -19.49 11.67
N ILE A 230 -7.14 -18.41 11.03
CA ILE A 230 -6.33 -18.47 9.83
C ILE A 230 -4.87 -18.26 10.23
N GLU A 231 -3.98 -19.11 9.72
CA GLU A 231 -2.54 -18.90 9.80
C GLU A 231 -2.18 -17.63 9.02
N HIS A 232 -1.45 -16.72 9.64
CA HIS A 232 -1.15 -15.41 9.05
C HIS A 232 0.36 -15.27 8.80
N ASN A 233 0.71 -14.71 7.65
CA ASN A 233 2.08 -14.29 7.37
C ASN A 233 2.22 -12.81 7.70
N HIS A 234 3.06 -12.48 8.68
CA HIS A 234 3.29 -11.08 9.07
C HIS A 234 4.03 -10.23 8.01
N ASP A 235 4.46 -10.80 6.88
CA ASP A 235 4.85 -10.02 5.70
C ASP A 235 3.63 -9.38 4.99
N GLU A 236 2.41 -9.85 5.28
CA GLU A 236 1.14 -9.32 4.78
C GLU A 236 0.47 -8.31 5.74
N ASP A 237 1.15 -7.95 6.83
CA ASP A 237 0.72 -6.83 7.68
C ASP A 237 0.85 -5.51 6.91
N ILE A 238 -0.07 -4.58 7.15
CA ILE A 238 -0.12 -3.32 6.41
C ILE A 238 0.31 -2.15 7.29
N TYR A 239 1.17 -1.30 6.76
CA TYR A 239 1.74 -0.16 7.48
C TYR A 239 1.47 1.14 6.75
N TYR A 240 0.91 2.10 7.49
CA TYR A 240 0.63 3.43 7.00
C TYR A 240 1.41 4.50 7.78
N THR A 241 1.75 5.56 7.08
CA THR A 241 2.33 6.79 7.64
C THR A 241 1.64 8.02 7.05
N THR A 242 1.54 9.12 7.81
CA THR A 242 0.90 10.36 7.33
C THR A 242 1.87 11.39 6.77
N SER A 243 3.18 11.25 7.01
CA SER A 243 4.21 11.96 6.25
C SER A 243 4.25 11.44 4.81
N ASP A 244 4.66 12.27 3.85
CA ASP A 244 4.75 11.87 2.44
C ASP A 244 5.54 10.56 2.28
N SER A 245 5.08 9.67 1.38
CA SER A 245 5.69 8.36 1.14
C SER A 245 7.14 8.43 0.65
N ASP A 246 7.57 9.58 0.12
CA ASP A 246 8.95 9.83 -0.28
C ASP A 246 9.88 10.11 0.92
N ASP A 247 9.31 10.21 2.13
CA ASP A 247 10.06 10.22 3.39
C ASP A 247 10.47 8.79 3.75
N GLU A 248 11.53 8.31 3.09
CA GLU A 248 12.20 7.03 3.33
C GLU A 248 12.53 6.78 4.81
N THR A 249 12.54 7.83 5.64
CA THR A 249 12.84 7.75 7.08
C THR A 249 11.91 6.78 7.82
N PHE A 250 10.59 6.83 7.61
CA PHE A 250 9.68 5.91 8.31
C PHE A 250 9.91 4.47 7.86
N LYS A 251 10.06 4.26 6.55
CA LYS A 251 10.23 2.93 5.95
C LYS A 251 11.52 2.27 6.42
N VAL A 252 12.62 3.02 6.47
CA VAL A 252 13.92 2.56 7.00
C VAL A 252 13.81 2.25 8.49
N ILE A 253 13.21 3.14 9.30
CA ILE A 253 13.02 2.90 10.73
C ILE A 253 12.17 1.65 10.97
N ALA A 254 11.04 1.51 10.27
CA ALA A 254 10.14 0.38 10.43
C ALA A 254 10.77 -0.95 10.05
N THR A 255 11.47 -1.00 8.91
CA THR A 255 12.21 -2.18 8.46
C THR A 255 13.24 -2.60 9.51
N ASN A 256 14.02 -1.65 10.03
CA ASN A 256 15.05 -1.92 11.03
C ASN A 256 14.46 -2.38 12.37
N TRP A 257 13.45 -1.67 12.89
CA TRP A 257 12.90 -1.94 14.22
C TRP A 257 12.13 -3.26 14.25
N LEU A 258 11.43 -3.61 13.17
CA LEU A 258 10.75 -4.91 13.01
C LEU A 258 11.71 -6.04 12.64
N ALA A 259 13.00 -5.75 12.40
CA ALA A 259 14.02 -6.71 12.00
C ALA A 259 13.65 -7.52 10.75
N ARG A 260 13.11 -6.83 9.73
CA ARG A 260 12.76 -7.43 8.44
C ARG A 260 13.99 -7.56 7.56
N ILE A 261 14.04 -8.64 6.77
CA ILE A 261 15.11 -8.88 5.79
C ILE A 261 14.87 -8.05 4.53
N HIS A 262 13.60 -7.95 4.12
CA HIS A 262 13.16 -7.14 3.01
C HIS A 262 12.57 -5.83 3.51
N GLU A 263 12.64 -4.83 2.64
CA GLU A 263 12.07 -3.52 2.89
C GLU A 263 10.55 -3.62 3.07
N LEU A 264 10.02 -2.90 4.05
CA LEU A 264 8.59 -2.92 4.37
C LEU A 264 7.78 -2.12 3.32
N ASP A 265 6.61 -2.64 2.92
CA ASP A 265 5.61 -1.85 2.19
C ASP A 265 4.95 -0.84 3.14
N VAL A 266 5.37 0.42 3.06
CA VAL A 266 4.80 1.54 3.83
C VAL A 266 4.00 2.42 2.88
N ARG A 267 2.73 2.62 3.20
CA ARG A 267 1.78 3.39 2.39
C ARG A 267 1.51 4.75 3.00
N HIS A 268 1.24 5.73 2.16
CA HIS A 268 0.90 7.08 2.61
C HIS A 268 -0.60 7.26 2.84
N LEU A 269 -0.96 7.83 3.99
CA LEU A 269 -2.29 8.35 4.29
C LEU A 269 -2.26 9.87 4.29
N LYS A 270 -2.93 10.47 3.31
CA LYS A 270 -3.07 11.91 3.20
C LYS A 270 -4.01 12.43 4.26
N ILE A 271 -3.61 13.50 4.93
CA ILE A 271 -4.50 14.32 5.75
C ILE A 271 -5.24 15.27 4.81
N VAL A 272 -6.55 15.04 4.63
CA VAL A 272 -7.42 15.86 3.79
C VAL A 272 -8.23 16.79 4.67
N ASP A 273 -8.31 18.06 4.29
CA ASP A 273 -9.11 19.08 4.97
C ASP A 273 -10.17 19.63 4.02
N ASN A 274 -11.45 19.32 4.30
CA ASN A 274 -12.59 19.79 3.51
C ASN A 274 -13.23 21.05 4.10
N GLY A 275 -12.51 21.78 4.96
CA GLY A 275 -12.94 23.03 5.61
C GLY A 275 -13.94 22.85 6.77
N THR A 276 -14.50 21.66 6.94
CA THR A 276 -15.43 21.32 8.04
C THR A 276 -14.87 20.24 8.97
N LEU A 277 -14.09 19.30 8.41
CA LEU A 277 -13.46 18.20 9.13
C LEU A 277 -12.19 17.82 8.38
N GLN A 278 -11.17 17.40 9.14
CA GLN A 278 -10.03 16.68 8.61
C GLN A 278 -10.24 15.16 8.73
N HIS A 279 -9.82 14.41 7.72
CA HIS A 279 -9.83 12.94 7.71
C HIS A 279 -8.62 12.38 6.97
N LEU A 280 -8.44 11.06 7.03
CA LEU A 280 -7.37 10.36 6.33
C LEU A 280 -7.91 9.69 5.06
N GLU A 281 -7.17 9.82 3.96
CA GLU A 281 -7.43 9.11 2.71
C GLU A 281 -6.15 8.39 2.26
N GLU A 282 -6.29 7.15 1.80
CA GLU A 282 -5.18 6.42 1.18
C GLU A 282 -4.98 6.93 -0.24
N ILE A 283 -3.80 7.48 -0.52
CA ILE A 283 -3.40 7.75 -1.89
C ILE A 283 -2.83 6.44 -2.44
N SER A 284 -3.66 5.63 -3.09
CA SER A 284 -3.12 4.55 -3.91
C SER A 284 -2.39 5.16 -5.10
N MET A 285 -1.11 4.79 -5.29
CA MET A 285 -0.45 5.01 -6.58
C MET A 285 -1.35 4.44 -7.70
N PRO A 286 -1.69 5.22 -8.75
CA PRO A 286 -2.50 4.71 -9.84
C PRO A 286 -1.83 3.49 -10.49
N ARG A 287 -2.54 2.37 -10.60
CA ARG A 287 -2.06 1.20 -11.37
C ARG A 287 -2.16 1.50 -12.86
N LEU A 288 -1.43 0.79 -13.72
CA LEU A 288 -1.83 0.67 -15.13
C LEU A 288 -2.64 -0.61 -15.35
N ILE A 289 -3.89 -0.45 -15.76
CA ILE A 289 -4.76 -1.54 -16.16
C ILE A 289 -4.73 -1.65 -17.69
N LEU A 290 -4.39 -2.83 -18.20
CA LEU A 290 -4.52 -3.14 -19.63
C LEU A 290 -5.95 -3.60 -19.91
N ALA A 291 -6.70 -2.79 -20.64
CA ALA A 291 -8.07 -3.09 -21.02
C ALA A 291 -8.11 -4.09 -22.19
N SER A 292 -7.72 -5.34 -21.96
CA SER A 292 -7.79 -6.43 -22.94
C SER A 292 -8.06 -7.78 -22.26
N ASN A 293 -8.83 -8.64 -22.92
CA ASN A 293 -8.98 -10.06 -22.57
C ASN A 293 -8.17 -10.99 -23.48
N ASN A 294 -7.55 -10.45 -24.54
CA ASN A 294 -6.75 -11.23 -25.46
C ASN A 294 -5.37 -11.50 -24.85
N GLN A 295 -5.12 -12.75 -24.46
CA GLN A 295 -3.89 -13.19 -23.81
C GLN A 295 -2.63 -12.92 -24.65
N HIS A 296 -2.71 -13.08 -25.98
CA HIS A 296 -1.57 -12.79 -26.85
C HIS A 296 -1.22 -11.30 -26.87
N LYS A 297 -2.23 -10.41 -26.90
CA LYS A 297 -2.02 -8.96 -26.78
C LYS A 297 -1.40 -8.59 -25.43
N ILE A 298 -1.88 -9.20 -24.36
CA ILE A 298 -1.38 -8.96 -23.00
C ILE A 298 0.11 -9.31 -22.92
N ILE A 299 0.49 -10.52 -23.35
CA ILE A 299 1.89 -10.98 -23.34
C ILE A 299 2.78 -10.07 -24.19
N GLU A 300 2.34 -9.67 -25.39
CA GLU A 300 3.12 -8.79 -26.27
C GLU A 300 3.32 -7.40 -25.63
N ILE A 301 2.26 -6.80 -25.09
CA ILE A 301 2.33 -5.48 -24.46
C ILE A 301 3.19 -5.52 -23.18
N GLU A 302 3.02 -6.53 -22.33
CA GLU A 302 3.85 -6.72 -21.13
C GLU A 302 5.34 -6.81 -21.46
N ALA A 303 5.70 -7.63 -22.47
CA ALA A 303 7.08 -7.77 -22.89
C ALA A 303 7.68 -6.44 -23.37
N ILE A 304 6.93 -5.66 -24.14
CA ILE A 304 7.39 -4.36 -24.66
C ILE A 304 7.47 -3.32 -23.55
N LEU A 305 6.49 -3.24 -22.63
CA LEU A 305 6.49 -2.30 -21.50
C LEU A 305 7.71 -2.50 -20.58
N ASN A 306 8.07 -3.76 -20.32
CA ASN A 306 9.26 -4.11 -19.54
C ASN A 306 10.55 -3.65 -20.24
N ASP A 307 10.66 -3.85 -21.56
CA ASP A 307 11.83 -3.45 -22.34
C ASP A 307 12.06 -1.92 -22.34
N ILE A 308 10.98 -1.15 -22.41
CA ILE A 308 11.03 0.33 -22.38
C ILE A 308 11.06 0.93 -20.96
N GLY A 309 11.19 0.10 -19.93
CA GLY A 309 11.40 0.53 -18.54
C GLY A 309 10.15 1.08 -17.84
N ILE A 310 8.95 0.79 -18.34
CA ILE A 310 7.70 1.19 -17.69
C ILE A 310 7.21 0.00 -16.84
N ASN A 311 7.57 0.02 -15.56
CA ASN A 311 7.27 -1.08 -14.62
C ASN A 311 5.79 -1.03 -14.20
N LEU A 312 4.97 -1.87 -14.81
CA LEU A 312 3.52 -1.84 -14.68
C LEU A 312 2.97 -3.23 -14.39
N THR A 313 2.19 -3.34 -13.32
CA THR A 313 1.43 -4.55 -13.02
C THR A 313 0.23 -4.64 -13.93
N VAL A 314 0.35 -5.42 -15.00
CA VAL A 314 -0.76 -5.66 -15.93
C VAL A 314 -1.83 -6.49 -15.24
N THR A 315 -2.98 -5.86 -15.01
CA THR A 315 -4.16 -6.50 -14.43
C THR A 315 -5.11 -6.86 -15.57
N PRO A 316 -5.26 -8.15 -15.93
CA PRO A 316 -6.20 -8.54 -16.97
C PRO A 316 -7.64 -8.25 -16.51
N LEU A 317 -8.54 -7.97 -17.47
CA LEU A 317 -9.91 -7.52 -17.20
C LEU A 317 -10.64 -8.42 -16.20
N ASN A 318 -10.49 -9.74 -16.32
CA ASN A 318 -11.09 -10.75 -15.44
C ASN A 318 -10.65 -10.64 -13.96
N SER A 319 -9.53 -9.97 -13.68
CA SER A 319 -9.02 -9.75 -12.32
C SER A 319 -9.74 -8.61 -11.60
N LEU A 320 -10.58 -7.83 -12.31
CA LEU A 320 -11.45 -6.81 -11.74
C LEU A 320 -12.80 -7.38 -11.21
N GLY A 321 -12.98 -8.70 -11.28
CA GLY A 321 -14.18 -9.42 -10.81
C GLY A 321 -15.39 -9.29 -11.73
N ASP A 322 -16.57 -9.72 -11.25
CA ASP A 322 -17.85 -9.74 -12.01
C ASP A 322 -18.39 -8.34 -12.38
N SER A 323 -17.70 -7.28 -11.97
CA SER A 323 -18.11 -5.89 -12.13
C SER A 323 -17.74 -5.29 -13.49
N VAL A 324 -17.05 -6.04 -14.36
CA VAL A 324 -16.60 -5.51 -15.65
C VAL A 324 -17.77 -5.47 -16.63
N PRO A 325 -18.18 -4.28 -17.10
CA PRO A 325 -19.24 -4.16 -18.09
C PRO A 325 -18.80 -4.73 -19.45
N GLU A 326 -19.78 -5.14 -20.25
CA GLU A 326 -19.55 -5.49 -21.65
C GLU A 326 -18.92 -4.30 -22.40
N ILE A 327 -17.82 -4.55 -23.10
CA ILE A 327 -17.14 -3.54 -23.91
C ILE A 327 -17.70 -3.62 -25.33
N ILE A 328 -18.43 -2.59 -25.74
CA ILE A 328 -19.01 -2.49 -27.08
C ILE A 328 -18.02 -1.79 -28.01
N GLU A 329 -17.52 -2.52 -29.02
CA GLU A 329 -16.54 -2.05 -30.02
C GLU A 329 -17.20 -1.80 -31.39
N ASP A 330 -18.18 -0.91 -31.41
CA ASP A 330 -18.97 -0.48 -32.58
C ASP A 330 -18.44 0.82 -33.22
N GLY A 331 -17.21 1.22 -32.91
CA GLY A 331 -16.54 2.36 -33.53
C GLY A 331 -16.21 2.14 -35.00
N THR A 332 -16.07 3.25 -35.72
CA THR A 332 -15.70 3.31 -37.13
C THR A 332 -14.18 3.47 -37.35
N THR A 333 -13.43 3.76 -36.29
CA THR A 333 -11.96 3.86 -36.28
C THR A 333 -11.35 3.07 -35.13
N PHE A 334 -10.07 2.71 -35.25
CA PHE A 334 -9.33 2.05 -34.17
C PHE A 334 -9.28 2.91 -32.89
N GLU A 335 -9.12 4.23 -33.02
CA GLU A 335 -9.10 5.15 -31.89
C GLU A 335 -10.45 5.17 -31.14
N GLU A 336 -11.58 5.15 -31.87
CA GLU A 336 -12.91 5.12 -31.26
C GLU A 336 -13.12 3.85 -30.41
N ASN A 337 -12.73 2.68 -30.93
CA ASN A 337 -12.83 1.42 -30.20
C ASN A 337 -11.92 1.39 -28.98
N ALA A 338 -10.64 1.76 -29.14
CA ALA A 338 -9.69 1.83 -28.04
C ALA A 338 -10.13 2.85 -26.97
N THR A 339 -10.67 4.01 -27.38
CA THR A 339 -11.20 5.02 -26.44
C THR A 339 -12.41 4.48 -25.66
N LYS A 340 -13.37 3.82 -26.33
CA LYS A 340 -14.54 3.22 -25.66
C LYS A 340 -14.10 2.16 -24.64
N LYS A 341 -13.13 1.32 -25.01
CA LYS A 341 -12.54 0.29 -24.15
C LYS A 341 -11.88 0.90 -22.90
N ALA A 342 -11.00 1.88 -23.10
CA ALA A 342 -10.31 2.58 -22.00
C ALA A 342 -11.29 3.29 -21.05
N MET A 343 -12.23 4.07 -21.60
CA MET A 343 -13.20 4.85 -20.82
C MET A 343 -14.20 3.98 -20.07
N THR A 344 -14.56 2.81 -20.62
CA THR A 344 -15.46 1.86 -19.96
C THR A 344 -14.83 1.31 -18.69
N ILE A 345 -13.54 0.96 -18.73
CA ILE A 345 -12.82 0.49 -17.55
C ILE A 345 -12.51 1.64 -16.58
N ALA A 346 -12.22 2.84 -17.08
CA ALA A 346 -11.98 4.01 -16.23
C ALA A 346 -13.18 4.38 -15.33
N LYS A 347 -14.41 4.01 -15.71
CA LYS A 347 -15.60 4.22 -14.86
C LYS A 347 -15.61 3.36 -13.61
N ILE A 348 -15.04 2.16 -13.66
CA ILE A 348 -14.97 1.23 -12.53
C ILE A 348 -13.62 1.29 -11.79
N ALA A 349 -12.62 1.91 -12.41
CA ALA A 349 -11.28 2.14 -11.85
C ALA A 349 -10.85 3.62 -12.04
N PRO A 350 -11.54 4.59 -11.41
CA PRO A 350 -11.37 6.03 -11.67
C PRO A 350 -10.03 6.61 -11.19
N ASN A 351 -9.32 5.88 -10.34
CA ASN A 351 -8.04 6.29 -9.76
C ASN A 351 -6.83 5.62 -10.44
N ASP A 352 -7.06 4.80 -11.47
CA ASP A 352 -6.02 4.06 -12.19
C ASP A 352 -5.77 4.64 -13.59
N TYR A 353 -4.60 4.38 -14.15
CA TYR A 353 -4.31 4.56 -15.56
C TYR A 353 -4.88 3.36 -16.35
N ILE A 354 -5.55 3.61 -17.47
CA ILE A 354 -6.10 2.55 -18.32
C ILE A 354 -5.47 2.65 -19.70
N LEU A 355 -4.80 1.58 -20.14
CA LEU A 355 -4.30 1.43 -21.51
C LEU A 355 -5.22 0.51 -22.29
N ALA A 356 -5.72 0.95 -23.44
CA ALA A 356 -6.46 0.11 -24.37
C ALA A 356 -5.75 0.05 -25.73
N ASP A 357 -5.81 -1.12 -26.36
CA ASP A 357 -5.34 -1.36 -27.73
C ASP A 357 -6.52 -1.73 -28.63
N ASP A 358 -6.57 -1.12 -29.81
CA ASP A 358 -7.29 -1.63 -30.96
C ASP A 358 -6.37 -1.69 -32.19
N SER A 359 -6.39 -2.82 -32.88
CA SER A 359 -5.40 -3.17 -33.89
C SER A 359 -6.02 -3.94 -35.04
N GLY A 360 -5.59 -3.67 -36.27
CA GLY A 360 -6.11 -4.38 -37.44
C GLY A 360 -5.22 -4.34 -38.66
N LEU A 361 -5.52 -5.26 -39.57
CA LEU A 361 -4.92 -5.38 -40.90
C LEU A 361 -5.75 -4.59 -41.90
N SER A 362 -5.10 -3.83 -42.78
CA SER A 362 -5.72 -3.17 -43.94
C SER A 362 -4.97 -3.55 -45.20
N ILE A 363 -5.69 -4.08 -46.19
CA ILE A 363 -5.12 -4.55 -47.44
C ILE A 363 -5.53 -3.59 -48.56
N ASP A 364 -4.55 -3.05 -49.27
CA ASP A 364 -4.77 -1.97 -50.24
C ASP A 364 -5.66 -2.45 -51.41
N ALA A 365 -5.41 -3.66 -51.90
CA ALA A 365 -6.20 -4.27 -52.96
C ALA A 365 -7.66 -4.59 -52.58
N LEU A 366 -7.96 -4.63 -51.28
CA LEU A 366 -9.32 -4.84 -50.75
C LEU A 366 -9.93 -3.53 -50.21
N ASN A 367 -9.44 -2.38 -50.67
CA ASN A 367 -9.89 -1.06 -50.23
C ASN A 367 -9.81 -0.87 -48.69
N GLY A 368 -8.77 -1.44 -48.07
CA GLY A 368 -8.51 -1.32 -46.64
C GLY A 368 -9.19 -2.37 -45.76
N GLU A 369 -9.98 -3.29 -46.33
CA GLU A 369 -10.48 -4.45 -45.58
C GLU A 369 -9.32 -5.36 -45.12
N PRO A 370 -9.43 -6.02 -43.96
CA PRO A 370 -10.57 -6.03 -43.02
C PRO A 370 -10.69 -4.79 -42.10
N GLY A 371 -9.62 -4.00 -41.92
CA GLY A 371 -9.63 -2.76 -41.14
C GLY A 371 -10.08 -2.95 -39.69
N VAL A 372 -10.96 -2.07 -39.20
CA VAL A 372 -11.54 -2.14 -37.83
C VAL A 372 -12.34 -3.43 -37.55
N TYR A 373 -12.65 -4.21 -38.59
CA TYR A 373 -13.35 -5.50 -38.47
C TYR A 373 -12.38 -6.69 -38.40
N SER A 374 -11.08 -6.46 -38.28
CA SER A 374 -10.02 -7.49 -38.33
C SER A 374 -10.31 -8.72 -37.46
N ALA A 375 -10.70 -8.54 -36.20
CA ALA A 375 -11.00 -9.65 -35.30
C ALA A 375 -12.30 -10.40 -35.64
N ARG A 376 -13.23 -9.73 -36.35
CA ARG A 376 -14.56 -10.25 -36.67
C ARG A 376 -14.84 -10.40 -38.16
N TYR A 377 -13.79 -10.55 -38.97
CA TYR A 377 -13.91 -10.41 -40.42
C TYR A 377 -14.70 -11.54 -41.05
N ALA A 378 -14.55 -12.77 -40.57
CA ALA A 378 -15.24 -13.97 -41.02
C ALA A 378 -16.29 -14.51 -40.03
N GLY A 379 -16.62 -13.77 -38.98
CA GLY A 379 -17.43 -14.23 -37.86
C GLY A 379 -16.80 -13.79 -36.54
N ASP A 380 -17.16 -14.41 -35.41
CA ASP A 380 -16.58 -14.01 -34.11
C ASP A 380 -15.20 -14.64 -33.88
N HIS A 381 -14.15 -13.81 -33.86
CA HIS A 381 -12.82 -14.12 -33.32
C HIS A 381 -12.19 -15.45 -33.80
N ASP A 382 -12.38 -15.78 -35.07
CA ASP A 382 -11.84 -16.98 -35.72
C ASP A 382 -10.71 -16.61 -36.68
N ASP A 383 -9.47 -16.72 -36.21
CA ASP A 383 -8.27 -16.37 -36.96
C ASP A 383 -8.10 -17.22 -38.22
N GLU A 384 -8.44 -18.51 -38.19
CA GLU A 384 -8.32 -19.38 -39.37
C GLU A 384 -9.30 -18.94 -40.45
N ALA A 385 -10.58 -18.78 -40.11
CA ALA A 385 -11.60 -18.32 -41.05
C ALA A 385 -11.31 -16.91 -41.58
N ASN A 386 -10.78 -16.02 -40.74
CA ASN A 386 -10.34 -14.68 -41.11
C ASN A 386 -9.24 -14.73 -42.19
N ASN A 387 -8.21 -15.56 -41.96
CA ASN A 387 -7.12 -15.77 -42.90
C ASN A 387 -7.60 -16.39 -44.23
N ASP A 388 -8.46 -17.42 -44.17
CA ASP A 388 -9.01 -18.04 -45.39
C ASP A 388 -9.83 -17.04 -46.21
N LYS A 389 -10.62 -16.19 -45.53
CA LYS A 389 -11.41 -15.14 -46.20
C LYS A 389 -10.51 -14.12 -46.91
N VAL A 390 -9.38 -13.74 -46.30
CA VAL A 390 -8.39 -12.86 -46.94
C VAL A 390 -7.78 -13.53 -48.17
N LEU A 391 -7.31 -14.77 -48.04
CA LEU A 391 -6.69 -15.51 -49.14
C LEU A 391 -7.65 -15.70 -50.33
N ASN A 392 -8.90 -16.09 -50.05
CA ASN A 392 -9.94 -16.25 -51.07
C ASN A 392 -10.26 -14.93 -51.79
N LYS A 393 -10.34 -13.81 -51.07
CA LYS A 393 -10.59 -12.50 -51.69
C LYS A 393 -9.42 -11.99 -52.52
N LEU A 394 -8.21 -12.45 -52.24
CA LEU A 394 -7.02 -12.09 -52.99
C LEU A 394 -6.69 -13.08 -54.11
N GLU A 395 -7.52 -14.11 -54.35
CA GLU A 395 -7.30 -15.04 -55.44
C GLU A 395 -7.26 -14.31 -56.79
N GLY A 396 -6.19 -14.53 -57.57
CA GLY A 396 -5.98 -13.85 -58.86
C GLY A 396 -5.52 -12.39 -58.79
N ILE A 397 -5.39 -11.80 -57.59
CA ILE A 397 -4.89 -10.44 -57.39
C ILE A 397 -3.37 -10.47 -57.15
N THR A 398 -2.62 -9.67 -57.91
CA THR A 398 -1.15 -9.59 -57.81
C THR A 398 -0.67 -8.53 -56.82
N SER A 399 -1.45 -7.48 -56.56
CA SER A 399 -1.11 -6.49 -55.53
C SER A 399 -1.39 -7.06 -54.15
N ARG A 400 -0.36 -7.11 -53.31
CA ARG A 400 -0.39 -7.70 -51.97
C ARG A 400 -0.05 -6.71 -50.86
N GLU A 401 0.05 -5.43 -51.20
CA GLU A 401 0.39 -4.37 -50.25
C GLU A 401 -0.65 -4.29 -49.13
N ALA A 402 -0.16 -4.32 -47.90
CA ALA A 402 -0.98 -4.23 -46.71
C ALA A 402 -0.25 -3.46 -45.61
N GLN A 403 -1.02 -3.05 -44.60
CA GLN A 403 -0.48 -2.46 -43.39
C GLN A 403 -1.20 -3.01 -42.17
N PHE A 404 -0.46 -3.14 -41.08
CA PHE A 404 -1.03 -3.29 -39.76
C PHE A 404 -0.96 -1.96 -39.02
N THR A 405 -2.06 -1.62 -38.34
CA THR A 405 -2.14 -0.42 -37.49
C THR A 405 -2.56 -0.84 -36.08
N SER A 406 -1.88 -0.30 -35.07
CA SER A 406 -2.31 -0.29 -33.67
C SER A 406 -2.56 1.14 -33.23
N VAL A 407 -3.68 1.36 -32.55
CA VAL A 407 -3.95 2.60 -31.81
C VAL A 407 -4.06 2.26 -30.34
N LEU A 408 -3.16 2.86 -29.56
CA LEU A 408 -3.16 2.81 -28.11
C LEU A 408 -3.83 4.06 -27.56
N VAL A 409 -4.75 3.88 -26.62
CA VAL A 409 -5.37 4.97 -25.87
C VAL A 409 -5.07 4.78 -24.39
N LEU A 410 -4.37 5.75 -23.81
CA LEU A 410 -4.09 5.85 -22.38
C LEU A 410 -4.98 6.93 -21.76
N VAL A 411 -5.72 6.57 -20.71
CA VAL A 411 -6.49 7.51 -19.89
C VAL A 411 -6.02 7.43 -18.45
N GLY A 412 -6.16 8.52 -17.71
CA GLY A 412 -5.76 8.59 -16.30
C GLY A 412 -6.58 9.59 -15.51
N PRO A 413 -6.50 9.56 -14.17
CA PRO A 413 -7.27 10.43 -13.30
C PRO A 413 -6.94 11.90 -13.59
N ASN A 414 -7.96 12.71 -13.90
CA ASN A 414 -7.84 14.15 -14.21
C ASN A 414 -6.84 14.48 -15.32
N LYS A 415 -6.66 13.58 -16.30
CA LYS A 415 -5.77 13.78 -17.45
C LYS A 415 -6.53 13.72 -18.78
N PRO A 416 -6.12 14.48 -19.80
CA PRO A 416 -6.61 14.26 -21.15
C PRO A 416 -6.20 12.86 -21.63
N LYS A 417 -6.97 12.24 -22.53
CA LYS A 417 -6.54 10.98 -23.15
C LYS A 417 -5.25 11.20 -23.96
N LEU A 418 -4.32 10.26 -23.87
CA LEU A 418 -3.13 10.19 -24.71
C LEU A 418 -3.34 9.11 -25.76
N VAL A 419 -3.09 9.44 -27.02
CA VAL A 419 -3.25 8.52 -28.15
C VAL A 419 -1.90 8.32 -28.82
N ALA A 420 -1.52 7.07 -29.05
CA ALA A 420 -0.32 6.70 -29.78
C ALA A 420 -0.68 5.72 -30.89
N THR A 421 -0.09 5.90 -32.07
CA THR A 421 -0.36 5.05 -33.24
C THR A 421 0.93 4.47 -33.77
N GLY A 422 0.92 3.18 -34.07
CA GLY A 422 2.00 2.50 -34.75
C GLY A 422 1.48 1.81 -36.00
N THR A 423 2.20 1.97 -37.11
CA THR A 423 1.84 1.37 -38.39
C THR A 423 3.07 0.72 -39.00
N VAL A 424 2.89 -0.50 -39.50
CA VAL A 424 3.92 -1.26 -40.23
C VAL A 424 3.38 -1.66 -41.59
N ARG A 425 4.20 -1.46 -42.63
CA ARG A 425 3.89 -1.84 -44.01
C ARG A 425 4.49 -3.20 -44.34
N GLY A 426 3.75 -4.00 -45.10
CA GLY A 426 4.15 -5.35 -45.48
C GLY A 426 3.36 -5.85 -46.69
N LEU A 427 3.46 -7.16 -46.92
CA LEU A 427 2.79 -7.84 -48.01
C LEU A 427 1.96 -9.01 -47.47
N ILE A 428 0.86 -9.34 -48.13
CA ILE A 428 0.09 -10.57 -47.85
C ILE A 428 0.65 -11.72 -48.68
N THR A 429 1.02 -12.81 -48.01
CA THR A 429 1.47 -14.04 -48.66
C THR A 429 0.33 -14.79 -49.34
N ASP A 430 0.68 -15.75 -50.20
CA ASP A 430 -0.26 -16.62 -50.91
C ASP A 430 -0.78 -17.78 -50.05
N GLN A 431 -0.05 -18.12 -48.99
CA GLN A 431 -0.42 -19.10 -47.98
C GLN A 431 0.11 -18.68 -46.61
N ARG A 432 -0.35 -19.36 -45.55
CA ARG A 432 0.13 -19.14 -44.19
C ARG A 432 1.55 -19.67 -44.04
N TYR A 433 2.43 -18.91 -43.40
CA TYR A 433 3.77 -19.34 -43.03
C TYR A 433 4.05 -19.05 -41.55
N GLY A 434 4.76 -19.96 -40.89
CA GLY A 434 5.13 -19.84 -39.48
C GLY A 434 4.10 -20.44 -38.53
N ASP A 435 4.58 -20.80 -37.34
CA ASP A 435 3.79 -21.51 -36.32
C ASP A 435 3.58 -20.68 -35.04
N ASN A 436 4.08 -19.43 -35.02
CA ASN A 436 3.95 -18.51 -33.88
C ASN A 436 2.95 -17.38 -34.19
N GLY A 437 2.56 -16.61 -33.19
CA GLY A 437 1.71 -15.42 -33.36
C GLY A 437 0.20 -15.73 -33.40
N PHE A 438 -0.59 -14.74 -33.79
CA PHE A 438 -2.06 -14.82 -33.83
C PHE A 438 -2.66 -13.89 -34.90
N GLY A 439 -3.96 -13.99 -35.16
CA GLY A 439 -4.63 -13.17 -36.16
C GLY A 439 -4.07 -13.42 -37.56
N TYR A 440 -3.65 -12.34 -38.22
CA TYR A 440 -3.08 -12.40 -39.58
C TYR A 440 -1.55 -12.47 -39.59
N ASP A 441 -0.91 -12.72 -38.45
CA ASP A 441 0.55 -12.88 -38.37
C ASP A 441 1.11 -13.91 -39.37
N PRO A 442 0.44 -15.06 -39.65
CA PRO A 442 0.93 -16.04 -40.63
C PRO A 442 0.84 -15.58 -42.08
N LEU A 443 0.09 -14.50 -42.38
CA LEU A 443 -0.06 -13.96 -43.73
C LEU A 443 0.76 -12.70 -43.98
N PHE A 444 1.14 -11.97 -42.93
CA PHE A 444 1.76 -10.66 -43.08
C PHE A 444 3.28 -10.76 -43.16
N LEU A 445 3.81 -10.70 -44.37
CA LEU A 445 5.23 -10.65 -44.69
C LEU A 445 5.82 -9.29 -44.38
N VAL A 446 6.91 -9.28 -43.63
CA VAL A 446 7.72 -8.09 -43.33
C VAL A 446 8.94 -8.08 -44.26
N PRO A 447 9.00 -7.21 -45.28
CA PRO A 447 10.02 -7.30 -46.33
C PRO A 447 11.47 -7.24 -45.82
N GLN A 448 11.73 -6.48 -44.75
CA GLN A 448 13.07 -6.33 -44.18
C GLN A 448 13.65 -7.63 -43.60
N PHE A 449 12.80 -8.59 -43.25
CA PHE A 449 13.20 -9.87 -42.67
C PHE A 449 12.95 -11.06 -43.61
N ASP A 450 12.26 -10.83 -44.74
CA ASP A 450 11.77 -11.88 -45.64
C ASP A 450 11.03 -13.01 -44.89
N LYS A 451 10.24 -12.62 -43.89
CA LYS A 451 9.54 -13.50 -42.95
C LYS A 451 8.17 -12.93 -42.63
N THR A 452 7.18 -13.79 -42.43
CA THR A 452 5.90 -13.38 -41.84
C THR A 452 6.06 -13.06 -40.37
N PHE A 453 5.13 -12.31 -39.78
CA PHE A 453 5.16 -12.08 -38.33
C PHE A 453 5.14 -13.38 -37.51
N ALA A 454 4.48 -14.42 -38.00
CA ALA A 454 4.47 -15.74 -37.38
C ALA A 454 5.82 -16.49 -37.44
N GLN A 455 6.74 -16.04 -38.29
CA GLN A 455 8.10 -16.59 -38.41
C GLN A 455 9.16 -15.78 -37.63
N LEU A 456 8.82 -14.58 -37.17
CA LEU A 456 9.71 -13.77 -36.34
C LEU A 456 9.75 -14.30 -34.91
N THR A 457 10.93 -14.17 -34.28
CA THR A 457 11.03 -14.30 -32.83
C THR A 457 10.30 -13.13 -32.14
N ALA A 458 9.94 -13.30 -30.87
CA ALA A 458 9.27 -12.24 -30.10
C ALA A 458 10.08 -10.93 -30.10
N ASN A 459 11.41 -11.01 -29.96
CA ASN A 459 12.28 -9.84 -29.98
C ASN A 459 12.31 -9.15 -31.35
N GLU A 460 12.51 -9.91 -32.45
CA GLU A 460 12.47 -9.36 -33.81
C GLU A 460 11.12 -8.69 -34.10
N LYS A 461 10.02 -9.30 -33.64
CA LYS A 461 8.67 -8.75 -33.83
C LYS A 461 8.46 -7.46 -33.04
N ASN A 462 8.88 -7.40 -31.78
CA ASN A 462 8.70 -6.23 -30.92
C ASN A 462 9.37 -4.96 -31.46
N GLU A 463 10.49 -5.10 -32.18
CA GLU A 463 11.18 -3.95 -32.78
C GLU A 463 10.39 -3.28 -33.91
N VAL A 464 9.52 -4.03 -34.59
CA VAL A 464 8.96 -3.61 -35.89
C VAL A 464 7.44 -3.75 -35.99
N SER A 465 6.79 -4.39 -35.02
CA SER A 465 5.35 -4.57 -35.04
C SER A 465 4.64 -3.23 -34.84
N HIS A 466 3.44 -3.13 -35.40
CA HIS A 466 2.55 -1.99 -35.19
C HIS A 466 2.33 -1.69 -33.70
N ARG A 467 2.24 -2.71 -32.82
CA ARG A 467 2.14 -2.52 -31.36
C ARG A 467 3.44 -2.01 -30.75
N GLY A 468 4.59 -2.57 -31.13
CA GLY A 468 5.91 -2.10 -30.72
C GLY A 468 6.12 -0.63 -31.07
N LEU A 469 5.83 -0.25 -32.31
CA LEU A 469 5.90 1.12 -32.79
C LEU A 469 4.93 2.04 -32.05
N ALA A 470 3.70 1.58 -31.76
CA ALA A 470 2.73 2.37 -31.00
C ALA A 470 3.18 2.61 -29.55
N LEU A 471 3.78 1.60 -28.89
CA LEU A 471 4.32 1.73 -27.53
C LEU A 471 5.57 2.61 -27.47
N GLN A 472 6.44 2.53 -28.48
CA GLN A 472 7.56 3.46 -28.63
C GLN A 472 7.09 4.90 -28.85
N GLU A 473 5.98 5.11 -29.58
CA GLU A 473 5.40 6.43 -29.72
C GLU A 473 4.78 6.91 -28.40
N LEU A 474 4.04 6.04 -27.69
CA LEU A 474 3.47 6.34 -26.38
C LEU A 474 4.54 6.78 -25.38
N SER A 475 5.68 6.07 -25.34
CA SER A 475 6.77 6.34 -24.39
C SER A 475 7.45 7.69 -24.57
N LYS A 476 7.42 8.28 -25.79
CA LYS A 476 7.94 9.63 -26.04
C LYS A 476 7.11 10.71 -25.33
N HIS A 477 5.79 10.53 -25.29
CA HIS A 477 4.84 11.50 -24.73
C HIS A 477 4.51 11.24 -23.26
N LEU A 478 4.71 10.00 -22.80
CA LEU A 478 4.33 9.57 -21.46
C LEU A 478 4.96 10.42 -20.32
N PRO A 479 6.26 10.77 -20.33
CA PRO A 479 6.85 11.56 -19.24
C PRO A 479 6.23 12.95 -19.08
N GLU A 480 5.90 13.62 -20.18
CA GLU A 480 5.23 14.92 -20.15
C GLU A 480 3.76 14.77 -19.75
N TRP A 481 3.07 13.76 -20.28
CA TRP A 481 1.69 13.46 -19.93
C TRP A 481 1.52 13.11 -18.44
N LEU A 482 2.48 12.41 -17.84
CA LEU A 482 2.49 12.12 -16.41
C LEU A 482 2.67 13.40 -15.56
N LYS A 483 3.49 14.34 -16.01
CA LYS A 483 3.71 15.64 -15.34
C LYS A 483 2.58 16.64 -15.51
N GLY A 484 1.87 16.58 -16.65
CA GLY A 484 0.76 17.49 -16.96
C GLY A 484 -0.53 17.14 -16.23
N GLY A 485 -1.12 18.11 -15.54
CA GLY A 485 -2.50 18.08 -15.05
C GLY A 485 -3.29 19.23 -15.66
N VAL A 486 -4.61 19.08 -15.77
CA VAL A 486 -5.53 20.17 -16.11
C VAL A 486 -5.84 21.01 -14.89
#